data_AF-A0A1Y1V8Q6-F1
#
_entry.id   AF-A0A1Y1V8Q6-F1
#
_cell.length_a   1.000
_cell.length_b   1.000
_cell.length_c   1.000
_cell.angle_alpha   90.00
_cell.angle_beta   90.00
_cell.angle_gamma   90.00
#
_symmetry.space_group_name_H-M   'P 1'
#
loop_
_entity.id
_entity.type
_entity.pdbx_description
1 polymer ?
#
loop_
_entity_poly.entity_id
_entity_poly.type
_entity_poly.pdbx_seq_one_letter_code
_entity_poly.pdbx_strand_id
1 'polypeptide(L)'
;MDLLRSGQLKSVEWKTLSKNGCGTKLDYHGKTYYLDPDGSHYDIVVETNNDRKILIEVKSTKHDYNGNKVPFFLSQKQISMMNNIKYPNEYILAIVFDAPCNPKHFFMSLSNNVVEN
;
A
#
# COMPACT_ATOMS: atom_id res chain seq x y z
N MET A 1 -8.48 -16.19 5.48
CA MET A 1 -9.62 -15.49 6.10
C MET A 1 -9.80 -14.17 5.39
N ASP A 2 -11.04 -13.80 5.08
CA ASP A 2 -11.38 -12.54 4.40
C ASP A 2 -11.56 -11.45 5.45
N LEU A 3 -10.63 -10.48 5.52
CA LEU A 3 -10.58 -9.43 6.55
C LEU A 3 -11.81 -8.52 6.55
N LEU A 4 -12.50 -8.41 5.41
CA LEU A 4 -13.79 -7.72 5.32
C LEU A 4 -14.89 -8.54 6.02
N ARG A 5 -14.82 -9.87 5.96
CA ARG A 5 -15.81 -10.77 6.59
C ARG A 5 -15.61 -10.95 8.09
N SER A 6 -14.43 -10.64 8.62
CA SER A 6 -14.20 -10.66 10.08
C SER A 6 -14.83 -9.46 10.81
N GLY A 7 -15.42 -8.50 10.09
CA GLY A 7 -16.12 -7.35 10.67
C GLY A 7 -15.19 -6.31 11.31
N GLN A 8 -13.89 -6.36 11.02
CA GLN A 8 -12.91 -5.40 11.54
C GLN A 8 -12.73 -4.18 10.63
N LEU A 9 -13.05 -4.34 9.35
CA LEU A 9 -12.84 -3.33 8.32
C LEU A 9 -14.19 -2.88 7.74
N LYS A 10 -14.34 -1.57 7.56
CA LYS A 10 -15.48 -0.93 6.90
C LYS A 10 -15.32 -0.99 5.39
N SER A 11 -14.12 -0.71 4.88
CA SER A 11 -13.83 -0.76 3.45
C SER A 11 -12.35 -1.03 3.16
N VAL A 12 -12.09 -1.57 1.96
CA VAL A 12 -10.76 -1.69 1.36
C VAL A 12 -10.87 -1.23 -0.08
N GLU A 13 -10.17 -0.16 -0.43
CA GLU A 13 -10.19 0.45 -1.75
C GLU A 13 -8.81 0.39 -2.40
N TRP A 14 -8.73 -0.15 -3.62
CA TRP A 14 -7.56 0.02 -4.48
C TRP A 14 -7.73 1.29 -5.31
N LYS A 15 -6.91 2.30 -5.04
CA LYS A 15 -7.03 3.65 -5.60
C LYS A 15 -6.88 3.72 -7.11
N THR A 16 -6.01 2.89 -7.68
CA THR A 16 -5.80 2.82 -9.13
C THR A 16 -6.92 2.05 -9.84
N LEU A 17 -7.73 1.27 -9.11
CA LEU A 17 -8.78 0.49 -9.74
C LEU A 17 -9.93 1.41 -10.15
N SER A 18 -10.20 1.45 -11.45
CA SER A 18 -11.28 2.21 -12.03
C SER A 18 -12.65 1.71 -11.57
N LYS A 19 -13.51 2.64 -11.17
CA LYS A 19 -14.88 2.37 -10.72
C LYS A 19 -15.91 2.45 -11.86
N ASN A 20 -15.55 3.08 -12.98
CA ASN A 20 -16.44 3.33 -14.12
C ASN A 20 -16.05 2.52 -15.37
N GLY A 21 -15.00 1.69 -15.29
CA GLY A 21 -14.51 0.90 -16.42
C GLY A 21 -13.67 1.69 -17.44
N CYS A 22 -13.29 2.92 -17.11
CA CYS A 22 -12.36 3.72 -17.92
C CYS A 22 -10.90 3.49 -17.50
N GLY A 23 -9.96 3.80 -18.38
CA GLY A 23 -8.52 3.72 -18.10
C GLY A 23 -7.81 2.57 -18.82
N THR A 24 -6.63 2.18 -18.30
CA THR A 24 -5.78 1.16 -18.89
C THR A 24 -6.29 -0.23 -18.55
N LYS A 25 -6.49 -1.07 -19.57
CA LYS A 25 -6.97 -2.45 -19.40
C LYS A 25 -5.84 -3.37 -18.89
N LEU A 26 -6.13 -4.17 -17.87
CA LEU A 26 -5.25 -5.22 -17.34
C LEU A 26 -6.02 -6.53 -17.26
N ASP A 27 -5.60 -7.53 -18.04
CA ASP A 27 -6.17 -8.89 -17.98
C ASP A 27 -5.28 -9.78 -17.06
N TYR A 28 -5.86 -10.32 -15.99
CA TYR A 28 -5.13 -11.12 -14.99
C TYR A 28 -6.02 -12.27 -14.47
N HIS A 29 -5.52 -13.51 -14.55
CA HIS A 29 -6.26 -14.74 -14.17
C HIS A 29 -7.69 -14.82 -14.72
N GLY A 30 -7.88 -14.48 -16.00
CA GLY A 30 -9.19 -14.54 -16.66
C GLY A 30 -10.18 -13.45 -16.23
N LYS A 31 -9.73 -12.45 -15.48
CA LYS A 31 -10.50 -11.26 -15.12
C LYS A 31 -9.88 -10.02 -15.78
N THR A 32 -10.73 -9.12 -16.25
CA THR A 32 -10.33 -7.81 -16.76
C THR A 32 -10.50 -6.77 -15.66
N TYR A 33 -9.45 -6.01 -15.43
CA TYR A 33 -9.41 -4.84 -14.57
C TYR A 33 -9.17 -3.60 -15.42
N TYR A 34 -9.66 -2.46 -14.96
CA TYR A 34 -9.39 -1.16 -15.56
C TYR A 34 -8.66 -0.30 -14.54
N LEU A 35 -7.55 0.30 -14.95
CA LEU A 35 -6.67 1.08 -14.10
C LEU A 35 -6.74 2.55 -14.51
N ASP A 36 -7.19 3.40 -13.59
CA ASP A 36 -7.30 4.84 -13.76
C ASP A 36 -6.62 5.54 -12.57
N PRO A 37 -5.31 5.85 -12.68
CA PRO A 37 -4.57 6.46 -11.59
C PRO A 37 -5.09 7.87 -11.30
N ASP A 38 -5.58 8.11 -10.08
CA ASP A 38 -6.09 9.42 -9.66
C ASP A 38 -4.99 10.39 -9.17
N GLY A 39 -3.72 9.99 -9.31
CA GLY A 39 -2.56 10.74 -8.81
C GLY A 39 -2.30 10.57 -7.32
N SER A 40 -3.06 9.73 -6.61
CA SER A 40 -2.80 9.40 -5.21
C SER A 40 -1.42 8.78 -5.01
N HIS A 41 -0.82 9.05 -3.86
CA HIS A 41 0.49 8.55 -3.48
C HIS A 41 0.46 7.17 -2.80
N TYR A 42 -0.72 6.70 -2.44
CA TYR A 42 -0.97 5.40 -1.84
C TYR A 42 -1.82 4.56 -2.80
N ASP A 43 -1.60 3.26 -2.78
CA ASP A 43 -2.25 2.32 -3.68
C ASP A 43 -3.52 1.75 -3.05
N ILE A 44 -3.53 1.52 -1.74
CA ILE A 44 -4.67 0.94 -1.02
C ILE A 44 -5.07 1.84 0.14
N VAL A 45 -6.38 2.05 0.31
CA VAL A 45 -6.95 2.70 1.49
C VAL A 45 -7.83 1.70 2.21
N VAL A 46 -7.54 1.49 3.49
CA VAL A 46 -8.37 0.69 4.37
C VAL A 46 -9.07 1.62 5.35
N GLU A 47 -10.38 1.49 5.46
CA GLU A 47 -11.17 2.17 6.48
C GLU A 47 -11.64 1.15 7.50
N THR A 48 -11.43 1.45 8.77
CA THR A 48 -11.87 0.62 9.90
C THR A 48 -13.24 1.08 10.38
N ASN A 49 -13.93 0.25 11.18
CA ASN A 49 -15.27 0.58 11.66
C ASN A 49 -15.34 1.76 12.65
N ASN A 50 -14.20 2.23 13.16
CA ASN A 50 -14.09 3.45 13.96
C ASN A 50 -13.57 4.65 13.14
N ASP A 51 -13.77 4.63 11.82
CA ASP A 51 -13.44 5.68 10.85
C ASP A 51 -11.93 6.05 10.76
N ARG A 52 -11.06 5.24 11.37
CA ARG A 52 -9.61 5.33 11.16
C ARG A 52 -9.24 4.80 9.78
N LYS A 53 -8.35 5.51 9.10
CA LYS A 53 -7.81 5.14 7.79
C LYS A 53 -6.39 4.63 7.88
N ILE A 54 -6.10 3.56 7.16
CA ILE A 54 -4.76 3.04 6.93
C ILE A 54 -4.46 3.23 5.45
N LEU A 55 -3.49 4.10 5.16
CA LEU A 55 -3.05 4.48 3.83
C LEU A 55 -1.82 3.64 3.47
N ILE A 56 -1.95 2.77 2.47
CA ILE A 56 -0.92 1.78 2.15
C ILE A 56 -0.34 2.10 0.78
N GLU A 57 0.96 2.38 0.74
CA GLU A 57 1.74 2.41 -0.50
C GLU A 57 2.38 1.05 -0.72
N VAL A 58 2.22 0.49 -1.91
CA VAL A 58 2.78 -0.81 -2.31
C VAL A 58 3.94 -0.60 -3.26
N LYS A 59 5.06 -1.25 -2.97
CA LYS A 59 6.24 -1.28 -3.84
C LYS A 59 6.66 -2.71 -4.05
N SER A 60 7.04 -3.04 -5.27
CA SER A 60 7.58 -4.37 -5.58
C SER A 60 9.04 -4.27 -6.00
N THR A 61 9.79 -5.33 -5.73
CA THR A 61 11.18 -5.46 -6.17
C THR A 61 11.50 -6.90 -6.53
N LYS A 62 12.39 -7.06 -7.52
CA LYS A 62 12.92 -8.37 -7.95
C LYS A 62 14.01 -8.90 -7.03
N HIS A 63 14.45 -8.10 -6.05
CA HIS A 63 15.46 -8.50 -5.09
C HIS A 63 14.86 -9.39 -4.02
N ASP A 64 15.63 -10.37 -3.53
CA ASP A 64 15.23 -11.19 -2.40
C ASP A 64 15.39 -10.44 -1.07
N TYR A 65 14.44 -10.65 -0.17
CA TYR A 65 14.62 -10.25 1.22
C TYR A 65 15.57 -11.23 1.92
N ASN A 66 16.75 -10.74 2.30
CA ASN A 66 17.79 -11.53 2.97
C ASN A 66 17.65 -11.55 4.51
N GLY A 67 16.53 -11.06 5.06
CA GLY A 67 16.29 -10.98 6.50
C GLY A 67 17.00 -9.83 7.23
N ASN A 68 18.06 -9.28 6.64
CA ASN A 68 18.93 -8.28 7.30
C ASN A 68 18.69 -6.86 6.80
N LYS A 69 18.35 -6.69 5.52
CA LYS A 69 18.14 -5.37 4.90
C LYS A 69 16.97 -5.40 3.94
N VAL A 70 16.21 -4.32 3.95
CA VAL A 70 15.21 -4.01 2.93
C VAL A 70 15.90 -3.16 1.85
N PRO A 71 16.19 -3.69 0.66
CA PRO A 71 16.84 -2.94 -0.42
C PRO A 71 15.84 -2.00 -1.12
N PHE A 72 15.38 -0.98 -0.40
CA PHE A 72 14.47 0.03 -0.93
C PHE A 72 14.90 1.43 -0.48
N PHE A 73 14.90 2.38 -1.41
CA PHE A 73 15.19 3.78 -1.11
C PHE A 73 13.88 4.54 -0.96
N LEU A 74 13.68 5.16 0.21
CA LEU A 74 12.60 6.10 0.45
C LEU A 74 12.97 7.47 -0.09
N SER A 75 12.10 8.05 -0.91
CA SER A 75 12.23 9.44 -1.33
C SER A 75 11.84 10.39 -0.19
N GLN A 76 12.43 11.59 -0.17
CA GLN A 76 12.04 12.60 0.82
C GLN A 76 10.57 12.98 0.72
N LYS A 77 9.99 12.96 -0.48
CA LYS A 77 8.55 13.19 -0.66
C LYS A 77 7.71 12.15 0.08
N GLN A 78 8.10 10.86 0.03
CA GLN A 78 7.43 9.81 0.79
C GLN A 78 7.54 10.03 2.30
N ILE A 79 8.73 10.39 2.79
CA ILE A 79 8.95 10.71 4.21
C ILE A 79 8.05 11.87 4.66
N SER A 80 8.00 12.98 3.89
CA SER A 80 7.13 14.11 4.20
C SER A 80 5.65 13.72 4.20
N MET A 81 5.21 12.85 3.30
CA MET A 81 3.84 12.35 3.29
C MET A 81 3.51 11.50 4.51
N MET A 82 4.42 10.59 4.90
CA MET A 82 4.31 9.79 6.11
C MET A 82 4.15 10.69 7.36
N ASN A 83 4.94 11.76 7.46
CA ASN A 83 4.90 12.71 8.57
C ASN A 83 3.61 13.56 8.64
N ASN A 84 2.95 13.77 7.49
CA ASN A 84 1.70 14.55 7.41
C ASN A 84 0.47 13.73 7.82
N ILE A 85 0.56 12.41 7.87
CA ILE A 85 -0.53 11.54 8.29
C ILE A 85 -0.57 11.53 9.83
N LYS A 86 -1.67 12.04 10.39
CA LYS A 86 -1.87 12.19 11.85
C LYS A 86 -2.78 11.11 12.39
N TYR A 87 -2.57 10.77 13.66
CA TYR A 87 -3.47 9.93 14.44
C TYR A 87 -4.93 10.45 14.32
N PRO A 88 -5.94 9.57 14.17
CA PRO A 88 -5.87 8.10 14.28
C PRO A 88 -5.43 7.39 13.00
N ASN A 89 -5.16 8.13 11.92
CA ASN A 89 -4.78 7.52 10.64
C ASN A 89 -3.32 7.06 10.65
N GLU A 90 -3.04 6.08 9.81
CA GLU A 90 -1.70 5.50 9.69
C GLU A 90 -1.28 5.40 8.23
N TYR A 91 0.03 5.48 8.01
CA TYR A 91 0.64 5.18 6.74
C TYR A 91 1.46 3.89 6.88
N ILE A 92 1.33 3.00 5.90
CA ILE A 92 2.12 1.79 5.78
C ILE A 92 2.78 1.75 4.40
N LEU A 93 4.09 1.55 4.37
CA LEU A 93 4.79 1.12 3.17
C LEU A 93 4.84 -0.42 3.18
N ALA A 94 4.22 -1.05 2.19
CA ALA A 94 4.28 -2.48 1.95
C ALA A 94 5.24 -2.78 0.79
N ILE A 95 6.30 -3.54 1.06
CA ILE A 95 7.29 -3.94 0.06
C ILE A 95 7.11 -5.42 -0.23
N VAL A 96 6.89 -5.76 -1.50
CA VAL A 96 6.73 -7.14 -2.00
C VAL A 96 7.97 -7.54 -2.79
N PHE A 97 8.68 -8.56 -2.30
CA PHE A 97 9.86 -9.14 -2.91
C PHE A 97 9.48 -10.36 -3.73
N ASP A 98 10.18 -10.59 -4.85
CA ASP A 98 9.98 -11.78 -5.70
C ASP A 98 8.50 -12.02 -6.05
N ALA A 99 7.82 -10.94 -6.45
CA ALA A 99 6.39 -10.95 -6.78
C ALA A 99 5.93 -12.06 -7.77
N PRO A 100 6.70 -12.44 -8.81
CA PRO A 100 6.22 -13.41 -9.80
C PRO A 100 6.35 -14.88 -9.38
N CYS A 101 7.22 -15.22 -8.41
CA CYS A 101 7.54 -16.61 -8.08
C CYS A 101 7.11 -16.97 -6.65
N ASN A 102 7.78 -16.41 -5.64
CA ASN A 102 7.51 -16.68 -4.24
C ASN A 102 7.42 -15.37 -3.44
N PRO A 103 6.28 -14.66 -3.53
CA PRO A 103 6.17 -13.32 -2.99
C PRO A 103 6.40 -13.29 -1.48
N LYS A 104 7.41 -12.55 -1.04
CA LYS A 104 7.64 -12.22 0.37
C LYS A 104 7.25 -10.76 0.61
N HIS A 105 6.84 -10.43 1.82
CA HIS A 105 6.41 -9.06 2.14
C HIS A 105 7.14 -8.52 3.37
N PHE A 106 7.36 -7.21 3.36
CA PHE A 106 7.82 -6.43 4.50
C PHE A 106 6.94 -5.19 4.66
N PHE A 107 6.57 -4.88 5.89
CA PHE A 107 5.76 -3.70 6.21
C PHE A 107 6.57 -2.72 7.05
N MET A 108 6.46 -1.44 6.71
CA MET A 108 7.03 -0.34 7.48
C MET A 108 5.94 0.66 7.81
N SER A 109 5.76 0.96 9.09
CA SER A 109 5.01 2.11 9.57
C SER A 109 5.97 3.06 10.26
N LEU A 110 5.80 4.38 10.07
CA LEU A 110 6.58 5.34 10.84
C LEU A 110 6.02 5.42 12.26
N SER A 111 6.72 4.86 13.23
CA SER A 111 6.47 5.09 14.65
C SER A 111 7.61 5.95 15.19
N ASN A 112 7.42 7.28 15.17
CA ASN A 112 8.26 8.32 15.75
C ASN A 112 9.74 7.95 15.91
N ASN A 113 10.56 8.10 14.86
CA ASN A 113 12.03 8.18 14.92
C ASN A 113 12.57 8.70 13.58
N VAL A 114 12.24 9.94 13.23
CA VAL A 114 12.97 10.67 12.18
C VAL A 114 14.03 11.48 12.90
N VAL A 115 15.30 11.12 12.74
CA VAL A 115 16.41 11.98 13.16
C VAL A 115 16.43 13.14 12.17
N GLU A 116 16.00 14.31 12.62
CA GLU A 116 16.18 15.58 11.91
C GLU A 116 17.62 16.07 12.17
N ASN A 117 18.27 16.62 11.13
CA ASN A 117 19.59 17.26 11.26
C ASN A 117 19.48 18.61 11.94
#